data_AF-A0A938SDY6-F1
#
_entry.id   AF-A0A938SDY6-F1
#
_cell.length_a   1.000
_cell.length_b   1.000
_cell.length_c   1.000
_cell.angle_alpha   90.00
_cell.angle_beta   90.00
_cell.angle_gamma   90.00
#
_symmetry.space_group_name_H-M   'P 1'
#
loop_
_entity.id
_entity.type
_entity.pdbx_description
1 polymer ?
#
loop_
_entity_poly.entity_id
_entity_poly.type
_entity_poly.pdbx_seq_one_letter_code
_entity_poly.pdbx_strand_id
1 'polypeptide(L)'
;MGRIRRGKLEIDPTRNPAVLDAATWDAAAAWAVVRAVPEPFWQSAAGGKVRVYPGSRVRHGQSEYALVGLPDGQHVLIQFGPSDVPPPLGQPIGEKTANGTRQAAYATDAATLDRFCRLVCPPKGPRALGATPRLGIGCRMSAAIWPGVWPAMEKGRFAANAIQNSLRELNLLDDLCAGRPARSNYMFGFGRLDEGHTGSTFEGLWVYGLLEALKSGTCPRYGADADHIMVKRTPDGLERAKQVITAARYYTFFTLDVSDILDYGAMSAGG
;
A
#
# COMPACT_ATOMS: atom_id res chain seq x y z
N MET A 1 9.23 11.24 17.73
CA MET A 1 8.07 10.64 17.03
C MET A 1 7.02 11.72 16.90
N GLY A 2 6.67 12.09 15.67
CA GLY A 2 5.84 13.25 15.39
C GLY A 2 4.48 12.85 14.86
N ARG A 3 3.41 13.36 15.49
CA ARG A 3 2.10 13.39 14.84
C ARG A 3 2.24 14.25 13.59
N ILE A 4 1.60 13.81 12.52
CA ILE A 4 1.47 14.61 11.31
C ILE A 4 0.04 15.10 11.17
N ARG A 5 -0.13 16.19 10.43
CA ARG A 5 -1.43 16.75 10.09
C ARG A 5 -1.58 16.84 8.59
N ARG A 6 -2.67 16.27 8.06
CA ARG A 6 -3.12 16.43 6.67
C ARG A 6 -4.58 16.90 6.67
N GLY A 7 -4.79 18.18 6.42
CA GLY A 7 -6.11 18.80 6.56
C GLY A 7 -6.65 18.71 7.99
N LYS A 8 -7.78 18.01 8.15
CA LYS A 8 -8.44 17.71 9.44
C LYS A 8 -7.92 16.43 10.12
N LEU A 9 -7.20 15.57 9.38
CA LEU A 9 -6.62 14.36 9.94
C LEU A 9 -5.34 14.69 10.72
N GLU A 10 -5.30 14.30 11.99
CA GLU A 10 -4.10 14.28 12.82
C GLU A 10 -3.83 12.84 13.26
N ILE A 11 -2.64 12.33 12.99
CA ILE A 11 -2.31 10.93 13.19
C ILE A 11 -0.84 10.74 13.53
N ASP A 12 -0.53 9.69 14.29
CA ASP A 12 0.82 9.12 14.40
C ASP A 12 0.93 7.92 13.45
N PRO A 13 1.60 8.04 12.29
CA PRO A 13 1.67 6.97 11.29
C PRO A 13 2.43 5.73 11.79
N THR A 14 3.22 5.86 12.86
CA THR A 14 3.94 4.74 13.46
C THR A 14 3.05 3.86 14.34
N ARG A 15 1.99 4.46 14.90
CA ARG A 15 1.02 3.76 15.76
C ARG A 15 -0.20 3.29 14.97
N ASN A 16 -0.59 4.04 13.95
CA ASN A 16 -1.71 3.74 13.09
C ASN A 16 -1.21 3.67 11.63
N PRO A 17 -0.50 2.57 11.27
CA PRO A 17 -0.09 2.36 9.89
C PRO A 17 -1.33 2.12 9.00
N ALA A 18 -1.12 2.15 7.68
CA ALA A 18 -2.16 1.88 6.68
C ALA A 18 -3.31 2.91 6.60
N VAL A 19 -3.06 4.16 7.01
CA VAL A 19 -4.01 5.28 6.79
C VAL A 19 -3.56 6.19 5.65
N LEU A 20 -2.27 6.50 5.57
CA LEU A 20 -1.73 7.39 4.56
C LEU A 20 -1.40 6.62 3.30
N ASP A 21 -1.49 7.30 2.16
CA ASP A 21 -0.99 6.83 0.86
C ASP A 21 0.55 6.86 0.74
N ALA A 22 1.26 6.95 1.87
CA ALA A 22 2.71 6.96 1.93
C ALA A 22 3.25 6.45 3.27
N ALA A 23 4.43 5.80 3.24
CA ALA A 23 5.25 5.52 4.42
C ALA A 23 6.47 6.46 4.53
N THR A 24 6.60 7.45 3.65
CA THR A 24 7.43 8.65 3.86
C THR A 24 6.50 9.85 4.06
N TRP A 25 6.42 10.36 5.28
CA TRP A 25 5.56 11.51 5.61
C TRP A 25 6.34 12.80 5.89
N ASP A 26 7.66 12.71 6.07
CA ASP A 26 8.59 13.83 6.18
C ASP A 26 9.83 13.55 5.32
N ALA A 27 9.76 13.96 4.06
CA ALA A 27 10.81 13.73 3.07
C ALA A 27 12.14 14.40 3.45
N ALA A 28 12.08 15.58 4.07
CA ALA A 28 13.28 16.32 4.46
C ALA A 28 14.00 15.61 5.61
N ALA A 29 13.26 15.20 6.65
CA ALA A 29 13.82 14.41 7.75
C ALA A 29 14.33 13.03 7.26
N ALA A 30 13.57 12.37 6.38
CA ALA A 30 13.96 11.10 5.80
C ALA A 30 15.29 11.20 5.03
N TRP A 31 15.42 12.21 4.18
CA TRP A 31 16.68 12.46 3.46
C TRP A 31 17.84 12.82 4.40
N ALA A 32 17.59 13.63 5.43
CA ALA A 32 18.62 13.98 6.41
C ALA A 32 19.22 12.73 7.08
N VAL A 33 18.37 11.75 7.44
CA VAL A 33 18.82 10.45 7.97
C VAL A 33 19.63 9.68 6.93
N VAL A 34 19.10 9.49 5.71
CA VAL A 34 19.77 8.72 4.64
C VAL A 34 21.13 9.32 4.29
N ARG A 35 21.22 10.65 4.15
CA ARG A 35 22.45 11.37 3.80
C ARG A 35 23.55 11.16 4.83
N ALA A 36 23.17 11.10 6.12
CA ALA A 36 24.08 10.93 7.25
C ALA A 36 24.62 9.51 7.39
N VAL A 37 24.06 8.52 6.68
CA VAL A 37 24.56 7.14 6.68
C VAL A 37 25.85 7.05 5.86
N PRO A 38 26.97 6.57 6.44
CA PRO A 38 28.23 6.41 5.74
C PRO A 38 28.14 5.42 4.57
N GLU A 39 28.92 5.65 3.51
CA GLU A 39 28.93 4.78 2.33
C GLU A 39 29.26 3.31 2.63
N PRO A 40 30.23 2.98 3.51
CA PRO A 40 30.55 1.58 3.84
C PRO A 40 29.37 0.80 4.45
N PHE A 41 28.43 1.49 5.12
CA PHE A 41 27.24 0.83 5.67
C PHE A 41 26.35 0.25 4.57
N TRP A 42 26.20 0.94 3.45
CA TRP A 42 25.32 0.49 2.37
C TRP A 42 25.84 -0.78 1.68
N GLN A 43 27.15 -1.02 1.77
CA GLN A 43 27.79 -2.24 1.27
C GLN A 43 27.58 -3.44 2.20
N SER A 44 27.63 -3.23 3.52
CA SER A 44 27.55 -4.31 4.52
C SER A 44 26.15 -4.54 5.10
N ALA A 45 25.28 -3.53 5.06
CA ALA A 45 23.96 -3.49 5.69
C ALA A 45 23.96 -3.86 7.20
N ALA A 46 25.10 -3.71 7.90
CA ALA A 46 25.28 -4.12 9.29
C ALA A 46 25.51 -2.92 10.23
N GLY A 47 24.87 -2.94 11.41
CA GLY A 47 25.20 -2.05 12.54
C GLY A 47 24.85 -0.57 12.40
N GLY A 48 23.96 -0.19 11.47
CA GLY A 48 23.58 1.20 11.21
C GLY A 48 22.30 1.64 11.93
N LYS A 49 22.06 2.96 11.94
CA LYS A 49 20.81 3.57 12.46
C LYS A 49 19.59 3.27 11.59
N VAL A 50 19.79 2.80 10.37
CA VAL A 50 18.71 2.46 9.43
C VAL A 50 18.67 0.95 9.23
N ARG A 51 17.50 0.42 8.88
CA ARG A 51 17.29 -1.00 8.60
C ARG A 51 17.10 -1.22 7.10
N VAL A 52 18.06 -1.84 6.44
CA VAL A 52 17.88 -2.33 5.07
C VAL A 52 17.06 -3.63 5.11
N TYR A 53 16.10 -3.78 4.20
CA TYR A 53 15.29 -5.00 4.10
C TYR A 53 15.79 -5.89 2.95
N PRO A 54 16.53 -6.99 3.22
CA PRO A 54 17.17 -7.78 2.17
C PRO A 54 16.18 -8.35 1.14
N GLY A 55 14.96 -8.68 1.57
CA GLY A 55 13.90 -9.19 0.70
C GLY A 55 13.46 -8.23 -0.41
N SER A 56 13.76 -6.93 -0.26
CA SER A 56 13.45 -5.88 -1.24
C SER A 56 14.62 -5.55 -2.16
N ARG A 57 15.80 -6.11 -1.90
CA ARG A 57 17.03 -5.80 -2.62
C ARG A 57 16.96 -6.38 -4.03
N VAL A 58 17.15 -5.54 -5.05
CA VAL A 58 17.05 -5.95 -6.45
C VAL A 58 18.02 -5.15 -7.32
N ARG A 59 18.59 -5.80 -8.33
CA ARG A 59 19.38 -5.14 -9.37
C ARG A 59 18.50 -4.89 -10.59
N HIS A 60 18.54 -3.67 -11.11
CA HIS A 60 17.84 -3.28 -12.33
C HIS A 60 18.77 -2.40 -13.17
N GLY A 61 19.14 -2.90 -14.36
CA GLY A 61 20.23 -2.33 -15.14
C GLY A 61 21.54 -2.32 -14.35
N GLN A 62 22.22 -1.17 -14.33
CA GLN A 62 23.44 -0.96 -13.56
C GLN A 62 23.19 -0.43 -12.14
N SER A 63 21.92 -0.27 -11.74
CA SER A 63 21.55 0.20 -10.41
C SER A 63 21.07 -0.93 -9.50
N GLU A 64 21.27 -0.74 -8.21
CA GLU A 64 20.73 -1.56 -7.14
C GLU A 64 19.72 -0.74 -6.35
N TYR A 65 18.62 -1.38 -5.94
CA TYR A 65 17.57 -0.77 -5.15
C TYR A 65 17.30 -1.58 -3.90
N ALA A 66 16.91 -0.91 -2.81
CA ALA A 66 16.44 -1.56 -1.60
C ALA A 66 15.45 -0.67 -0.84
N LEU A 67 14.53 -1.30 -0.10
CA LEU A 67 13.72 -0.65 0.91
C LEU A 67 14.52 -0.48 2.19
N VAL A 68 14.39 0.68 2.81
CA VAL A 68 15.05 1.05 4.07
C VAL A 68 14.02 1.58 5.06
N GLY A 69 14.04 1.06 6.28
CA GLY A 69 13.31 1.60 7.42
C GLY A 69 14.19 2.58 8.20
N LEU A 70 13.62 3.72 8.57
CA LEU A 70 14.27 4.79 9.33
C LEU A 70 13.91 4.73 10.82
N PRO A 71 14.72 5.34 11.72
CA PRO A 71 14.49 5.29 13.18
C PRO A 71 13.12 5.81 13.64
N ASP A 72 12.54 6.75 12.88
CA ASP A 72 11.25 7.37 13.17
C ASP A 72 10.06 6.57 12.60
N GLY A 73 10.32 5.41 12.01
CA GLY A 73 9.31 4.52 11.43
C GLY A 73 9.02 4.77 9.95
N GLN A 74 9.62 5.78 9.33
CA GLN A 74 9.47 6.04 7.90
C GLN A 74 10.14 4.94 7.06
N HIS A 75 9.68 4.77 5.83
CA HIS A 75 10.31 3.91 4.84
C HIS A 75 10.73 4.72 3.62
N VAL A 76 11.87 4.41 3.02
CA VAL A 76 12.35 5.00 1.76
C VAL A 76 12.89 3.91 0.85
N LEU A 77 12.82 4.12 -0.46
CA LEU A 77 13.57 3.32 -1.42
C LEU A 77 14.91 4.00 -1.69
N ILE A 78 16.01 3.27 -1.55
CA ILE A 78 17.34 3.75 -1.93
C ILE A 78 17.72 3.18 -3.29
N GLN A 79 18.50 3.94 -4.05
CA GLN A 79 19.15 3.52 -5.28
C GLN A 79 20.65 3.78 -5.17
N PHE A 80 21.46 2.82 -5.61
CA PHE A 80 22.88 2.99 -5.91
C PHE A 80 23.16 2.63 -7.36
N GLY A 81 23.85 3.48 -8.10
CA GLY A 81 24.25 3.17 -9.46
C GLY A 81 24.95 4.32 -10.16
N PRO A 82 25.24 4.18 -11.46
CA PRO A 82 25.83 5.26 -12.25
C PRO A 82 24.99 6.54 -12.24
N SER A 83 25.64 7.70 -12.25
CA SER A 83 24.96 9.01 -12.17
C SER A 83 24.23 9.44 -13.45
N ASP A 84 24.53 8.81 -14.58
CA ASP A 84 24.02 9.10 -15.92
C ASP A 84 22.73 8.34 -16.28
N VAL A 85 22.29 7.41 -15.41
CA VAL A 85 21.07 6.63 -15.64
C VAL A 85 19.86 7.36 -15.04
N PRO A 86 18.87 7.79 -15.86
CA PRO A 86 17.66 8.43 -15.35
C PRO A 86 16.87 7.46 -14.48
N PRO A 87 16.37 7.91 -13.31
CA PRO A 87 15.73 7.01 -12.37
C PRO A 87 14.31 6.62 -12.81
N PRO A 88 13.94 5.32 -12.77
CA PRO A 88 12.62 4.85 -13.19
C PRO A 88 11.50 5.25 -12.22
N LEU A 89 11.84 5.74 -11.02
CA LEU A 89 10.90 5.99 -9.93
C LEU A 89 10.36 7.43 -9.91
N GLY A 90 10.93 8.34 -10.72
CA GLY A 90 10.60 9.76 -10.73
C GLY A 90 11.61 10.59 -9.93
N GLN A 91 11.17 11.69 -9.33
CA GLN A 91 12.05 12.61 -8.61
C GLN A 91 12.44 12.03 -7.22
N PRO A 92 13.74 11.97 -6.88
CA PRO A 92 14.16 11.58 -5.53
C PRO A 92 13.83 12.67 -4.52
N ILE A 93 13.63 12.27 -3.25
CA ILE A 93 13.56 13.20 -2.11
C ILE A 93 14.93 13.78 -1.76
N GLY A 94 16.00 13.15 -2.24
CA GLY A 94 17.36 13.67 -2.17
C GLY A 94 18.36 12.72 -2.81
N GLU A 95 19.51 13.27 -3.20
CA GLU A 95 20.58 12.52 -3.85
C GLU A 95 21.96 13.08 -3.49
N LYS A 96 22.98 12.23 -3.61
CA LYS A 96 24.39 12.61 -3.56
C LYS A 96 25.18 11.74 -4.54
N THR A 97 26.28 12.28 -5.05
CA THR A 97 27.18 11.55 -5.96
C THR A 97 28.57 11.54 -5.35
N ALA A 98 29.19 10.36 -5.31
CA ALA A 98 30.57 10.17 -4.89
C ALA A 98 31.24 9.15 -5.81
N ASN A 99 32.45 9.44 -6.29
CA ASN A 99 33.25 8.52 -7.12
C ASN A 99 32.48 7.92 -8.31
N GLY A 100 31.66 8.72 -9.01
CA GLY A 100 30.84 8.27 -10.14
C GLY A 100 29.62 7.41 -9.78
N THR A 101 29.39 7.15 -8.49
CA THR A 101 28.21 6.45 -7.98
C THR A 101 27.22 7.47 -7.41
N ARG A 102 26.00 7.45 -7.96
CA ARG A 102 24.85 8.19 -7.46
C ARG A 102 24.14 7.36 -6.41
N GLN A 103 23.92 7.97 -5.24
CA GLN A 103 22.99 7.50 -4.22
C GLN A 103 21.76 8.41 -4.24
N ALA A 104 20.59 7.84 -4.45
CA ALA A 104 19.32 8.56 -4.40
C ALA A 104 18.36 7.89 -3.42
N ALA A 105 17.51 8.69 -2.77
CA ALA A 105 16.41 8.21 -1.95
C ALA A 105 15.07 8.67 -2.55
N TYR A 106 14.08 7.79 -2.54
CA TYR A 106 12.73 8.05 -3.03
C TYR A 106 11.72 7.84 -1.92
N ALA A 107 10.68 8.67 -1.90
CA ALA A 107 9.55 8.49 -1.00
C ALA A 107 8.84 7.16 -1.30
N THR A 108 8.24 6.55 -0.29
CA THR A 108 7.42 5.34 -0.42
C THR A 108 5.93 5.71 -0.40
N ASP A 109 5.54 6.61 -1.31
CA ASP A 109 4.14 6.84 -1.65
C ASP A 109 3.61 5.79 -2.63
N ALA A 110 2.28 5.74 -2.77
CA ALA A 110 1.62 4.74 -3.58
C ALA A 110 2.10 4.72 -5.04
N ALA A 111 2.35 5.90 -5.63
CA ALA A 111 2.79 6.01 -7.02
C ALA A 111 4.23 5.52 -7.21
N THR A 112 5.11 5.86 -6.28
CA THR A 112 6.51 5.44 -6.32
C THR A 112 6.64 3.93 -6.12
N LEU A 113 5.87 3.36 -5.19
CA LEU A 113 5.82 1.92 -4.96
C LEU A 113 5.23 1.15 -6.16
N ASP A 114 4.21 1.69 -6.82
CA ASP A 114 3.65 1.09 -8.05
C ASP A 114 4.69 1.09 -9.17
N ARG A 115 5.38 2.22 -9.41
CA ARG A 115 6.49 2.30 -10.38
C ARG A 115 7.60 1.31 -10.06
N PHE A 116 8.00 1.22 -8.78
CA PHE A 116 9.02 0.27 -8.35
C PHE A 116 8.62 -1.16 -8.69
N CYS A 117 7.39 -1.56 -8.38
CA CYS A 117 6.91 -2.89 -8.72
C CYS A 117 6.79 -3.09 -10.23
N ARG A 118 6.26 -2.13 -10.99
CA ARG A 118 6.06 -2.31 -12.43
C ARG A 118 7.36 -2.33 -13.23
N LEU A 119 8.35 -1.52 -12.85
CA LEU A 119 9.54 -1.27 -13.65
C LEU A 119 10.79 -1.95 -13.10
N VAL A 120 10.94 -1.99 -11.76
CA VAL A 120 12.18 -2.43 -11.10
C VAL A 120 12.07 -3.85 -10.56
N CYS A 121 10.97 -4.19 -9.89
CA CYS A 121 10.76 -5.51 -9.28
C CYS A 121 9.35 -6.10 -9.50
N PRO A 122 8.95 -6.44 -10.75
CA PRO A 122 7.63 -7.00 -11.06
C PRO A 122 7.20 -8.20 -10.22
N PRO A 123 8.09 -9.17 -9.88
CA PRO A 123 7.69 -10.32 -9.07
C PRO A 123 7.22 -9.98 -7.64
N LYS A 124 7.52 -8.78 -7.14
CA LYS A 124 7.16 -8.35 -5.78
C LYS A 124 5.86 -7.58 -5.70
N GLY A 125 5.35 -7.06 -6.82
CA GLY A 125 4.10 -6.31 -6.86
C GLY A 125 2.86 -7.21 -6.80
N PRO A 126 1.70 -6.65 -6.40
CA PRO A 126 0.43 -7.32 -6.61
C PRO A 126 0.19 -7.49 -8.11
N ARG A 127 -0.49 -8.57 -8.51
CA ARG A 127 -0.86 -8.81 -9.90
C ARG A 127 -2.25 -9.42 -10.03
N ALA A 128 -2.89 -9.19 -11.17
CA ALA A 128 -4.08 -9.93 -11.54
C ALA A 128 -3.75 -11.43 -11.61
N LEU A 129 -4.51 -12.25 -10.89
CA LEU A 129 -4.24 -13.68 -10.75
C LEU A 129 -4.98 -14.53 -11.80
N GLY A 130 -5.84 -13.93 -12.64
CA GLY A 130 -6.59 -14.61 -13.68
C GLY A 130 -7.39 -15.80 -13.12
N ALA A 131 -7.25 -16.96 -13.76
CA ALA A 131 -7.89 -18.21 -13.36
C ALA A 131 -7.21 -18.93 -12.18
N THR A 132 -6.15 -18.36 -11.59
CA THR A 132 -5.44 -18.99 -10.46
C THR A 132 -6.37 -19.07 -9.23
N PRO A 133 -6.57 -20.27 -8.65
CA PRO A 133 -7.28 -20.42 -7.38
C PRO A 133 -6.59 -19.62 -6.28
N ARG A 134 -7.37 -18.87 -5.51
CA ARG A 134 -6.83 -17.93 -4.52
C ARG A 134 -7.74 -17.79 -3.31
N LEU A 135 -7.12 -17.51 -2.17
CA LEU A 135 -7.83 -17.12 -0.95
C LEU A 135 -7.98 -15.59 -0.89
N GLY A 136 -9.07 -15.10 -0.32
CA GLY A 136 -9.15 -13.72 0.16
C GLY A 136 -8.64 -13.64 1.59
N ILE A 137 -7.68 -12.76 1.88
CA ILE A 137 -7.12 -12.59 3.23
C ILE A 137 -7.33 -11.15 3.67
N GLY A 138 -8.36 -10.96 4.49
CA GLY A 138 -8.71 -9.66 5.05
C GLY A 138 -7.79 -9.20 6.17
N CYS A 139 -7.42 -7.91 6.18
CA CYS A 139 -6.61 -7.29 7.24
C CYS A 139 -7.37 -6.16 7.93
N ARG A 140 -8.06 -6.48 9.03
CA ARG A 140 -8.71 -5.47 9.90
C ARG A 140 -7.78 -4.91 10.99
N MET A 141 -6.59 -5.48 11.12
CA MET A 141 -5.59 -5.10 12.13
C MET A 141 -4.47 -4.24 11.52
N SER A 142 -4.84 -3.37 10.57
CA SER A 142 -3.97 -2.45 9.82
C SER A 142 -2.84 -3.15 9.06
N ALA A 143 -1.74 -3.52 9.73
CA ALA A 143 -0.59 -4.19 9.13
C ALA A 143 -0.12 -5.44 9.90
N ALA A 144 -0.79 -5.81 11.01
CA ALA A 144 -0.26 -6.79 11.95
C ALA A 144 -0.21 -8.24 11.40
N ILE A 145 -1.07 -8.59 10.44
CA ILE A 145 -1.20 -9.98 10.00
C ILE A 145 -0.17 -10.39 8.95
N TRP A 146 0.30 -9.44 8.12
CA TRP A 146 1.13 -9.73 6.95
C TRP A 146 2.43 -10.47 7.26
N PRO A 147 3.16 -10.18 8.37
CA PRO A 147 4.32 -10.97 8.76
C PRO A 147 4.04 -12.46 8.94
N GLY A 148 2.80 -12.86 9.28
CA GLY A 148 2.37 -14.25 9.34
C GLY A 148 1.81 -14.78 8.01
N VAL A 149 1.11 -13.92 7.25
CA VAL A 149 0.50 -14.29 5.97
C VAL A 149 1.55 -14.67 4.92
N TRP A 150 2.61 -13.87 4.73
CA TRP A 150 3.58 -14.13 3.65
C TRP A 150 4.31 -15.47 3.81
N PRO A 151 4.85 -15.83 4.99
CA PRO A 151 5.45 -17.14 5.19
C PRO A 151 4.44 -18.29 5.07
N ALA A 152 3.18 -18.09 5.48
CA ALA A 152 2.13 -19.09 5.32
C ALA A 152 1.80 -19.36 3.85
N MET A 153 1.70 -18.30 3.03
CA MET A 153 1.52 -18.41 1.58
C MET A 153 2.67 -19.17 0.92
N GLU A 154 3.91 -18.87 1.30
CA GLU A 154 5.09 -19.56 0.80
C GLU A 154 5.05 -21.05 1.16
N LYS A 155 4.91 -21.37 2.46
CA LYS A 155 4.89 -22.74 2.97
C LYS A 155 3.74 -23.56 2.37
N GLY A 156 2.57 -22.95 2.24
CA GLY A 156 1.38 -23.57 1.67
C GLY A 156 1.32 -23.56 0.14
N ARG A 157 2.24 -22.86 -0.53
CA ARG A 157 2.32 -22.70 -1.99
C ARG A 157 1.02 -22.21 -2.65
N PHE A 158 0.20 -21.44 -1.94
CA PHE A 158 -1.06 -20.91 -2.46
C PHE A 158 -0.95 -19.44 -2.89
N ALA A 159 -1.90 -19.01 -3.73
CA ALA A 159 -2.06 -17.61 -4.10
C ALA A 159 -3.18 -16.94 -3.29
N ALA A 160 -3.10 -15.63 -3.08
CA ALA A 160 -4.13 -14.91 -2.34
C ALA A 160 -4.32 -13.47 -2.81
N ASN A 161 -5.54 -12.96 -2.68
CA ASN A 161 -5.78 -11.52 -2.54
C ASN A 161 -5.43 -11.14 -1.10
N ALA A 162 -4.13 -10.92 -0.86
CA ALA A 162 -3.59 -10.74 0.49
C ALA A 162 -3.70 -9.30 1.01
N ILE A 163 -3.98 -8.36 0.12
CA ILE A 163 -4.34 -6.99 0.44
C ILE A 163 -5.81 -6.85 0.07
N GLN A 164 -6.71 -7.14 1.00
CA GLN A 164 -8.14 -7.16 0.72
C GLN A 164 -8.93 -6.63 1.90
N ASN A 165 -9.64 -5.53 1.75
CA ASN A 165 -10.71 -5.15 2.66
C ASN A 165 -11.80 -4.46 1.84
N SER A 166 -12.98 -4.34 2.44
CA SER A 166 -14.11 -3.64 1.87
C SER A 166 -14.27 -2.22 2.38
N LEU A 167 -15.16 -1.49 1.72
CA LEU A 167 -15.61 -0.14 2.09
C LEU A 167 -16.21 -0.08 3.52
N ARG A 168 -16.64 -1.23 4.06
CA ARG A 168 -17.05 -1.34 5.47
C ARG A 168 -15.89 -1.12 6.43
N GLU A 169 -14.76 -1.71 6.11
CA GLU A 169 -13.57 -1.72 6.95
C GLU A 169 -12.72 -0.48 6.71
N LEU A 170 -12.66 -0.02 5.46
CA LEU A 170 -11.81 1.07 5.02
C LEU A 170 -12.57 2.38 4.79
N ASN A 171 -11.86 3.49 4.93
CA ASN A 171 -12.33 4.81 4.51
C ASN A 171 -11.54 5.30 3.28
N LEU A 172 -11.91 6.45 2.72
CA LEU A 172 -11.09 7.15 1.72
C LEU A 172 -10.17 8.15 2.44
N LEU A 173 -8.91 8.24 2.04
CA LEU A 173 -7.97 9.19 2.65
C LEU A 173 -8.46 10.63 2.52
N ASP A 174 -9.05 10.99 1.38
CA ASP A 174 -9.62 12.32 1.13
C ASP A 174 -10.75 12.66 2.10
N ASP A 175 -11.63 11.71 2.42
CA ASP A 175 -12.73 11.93 3.35
C ASP A 175 -12.20 12.18 4.78
N LEU A 176 -11.19 11.42 5.19
CA LEU A 176 -10.53 11.62 6.48
C LEU A 176 -9.81 12.97 6.55
N CYS A 177 -9.09 13.35 5.49
CA CYS A 177 -8.40 14.64 5.42
C CYS A 177 -9.38 15.82 5.40
N ALA A 178 -10.57 15.64 4.82
CA ALA A 178 -11.63 16.63 4.82
C ALA A 178 -12.47 16.64 6.13
N GLY A 179 -12.37 15.59 6.95
CA GLY A 179 -13.20 15.43 8.15
C GLY A 179 -14.67 15.15 7.83
N ARG A 180 -14.95 14.46 6.71
CA ARG A 180 -16.32 14.10 6.32
C ARG A 180 -16.84 12.99 7.23
N PRO A 181 -18.14 13.01 7.59
CA PRO A 181 -18.74 11.93 8.36
C PRO A 181 -18.69 10.62 7.57
N ALA A 182 -18.49 9.51 8.29
CA ALA A 182 -18.59 8.18 7.69
C ALA A 182 -20.00 7.96 7.14
N ARG A 183 -20.09 7.28 5.99
CA ARG A 183 -21.39 6.93 5.43
C ARG A 183 -21.86 5.65 6.08
N SER A 184 -23.17 5.55 6.30
CA SER A 184 -23.78 4.34 6.84
C SER A 184 -24.27 3.45 5.70
N ASN A 185 -23.89 2.17 5.75
CA ASN A 185 -24.29 1.16 4.79
C ASN A 185 -25.23 0.17 5.47
N TYR A 186 -26.40 -0.07 4.87
CA TYR A 186 -27.30 -1.11 5.34
C TYR A 186 -26.98 -2.42 4.63
N MET A 187 -26.80 -3.47 5.42
CA MET A 187 -26.51 -4.81 4.94
C MET A 187 -27.60 -5.77 5.38
N PHE A 188 -28.11 -6.55 4.42
CA PHE A 188 -29.05 -7.62 4.72
C PHE A 188 -28.42 -8.62 5.69
N GLY A 189 -29.10 -8.89 6.81
CA GLY A 189 -28.61 -9.80 7.87
C GLY A 189 -27.56 -9.24 8.82
N PHE A 190 -26.98 -8.05 8.57
CA PHE A 190 -25.97 -7.43 9.44
C PHE A 190 -26.40 -6.08 10.03
N GLY A 191 -27.38 -5.40 9.44
CA GLY A 191 -27.85 -4.09 9.90
C GLY A 191 -27.04 -2.94 9.33
N ARG A 192 -27.04 -1.79 10.01
CA ARG A 192 -26.29 -0.60 9.59
C ARG A 192 -24.86 -0.65 10.12
N LEU A 193 -23.91 -0.38 9.24
CA LEU A 193 -22.50 -0.28 9.58
C LEU A 193 -21.91 0.95 8.91
N ASP A 194 -21.15 1.73 9.68
CA ASP A 194 -20.44 2.89 9.16
C ASP A 194 -19.12 2.47 8.50
N GLU A 195 -18.78 3.16 7.41
CA GLU A 195 -17.52 2.96 6.67
C GLU A 195 -16.29 3.23 7.55
N GLY A 196 -15.21 2.51 7.29
CA GLY A 196 -13.91 2.81 7.90
C GLY A 196 -13.74 2.37 9.36
N HIS A 197 -14.52 1.42 9.86
CA HIS A 197 -14.46 1.04 11.28
C HIS A 197 -13.10 0.46 11.74
N THR A 198 -12.21 0.05 10.82
CA THR A 198 -10.87 -0.43 11.17
C THR A 198 -9.83 0.69 11.24
N GLY A 199 -10.20 1.93 10.90
CA GLY A 199 -9.32 3.09 10.96
C GLY A 199 -8.21 3.10 9.89
N SER A 200 -8.37 2.34 8.79
CA SER A 200 -7.44 2.31 7.64
C SER A 200 -8.11 2.87 6.38
N THR A 201 -7.31 3.19 5.37
CA THR A 201 -7.81 3.65 4.07
C THR A 201 -7.46 2.64 2.97
N PHE A 202 -8.13 2.73 1.81
CA PHE A 202 -7.74 1.91 0.63
C PHE A 202 -6.30 2.19 0.21
N GLU A 203 -5.93 3.46 0.17
CA GLU A 203 -4.59 3.90 -0.21
C GLU A 203 -3.54 3.37 0.76
N GLY A 204 -3.80 3.52 2.06
CA GLY A 204 -2.86 3.09 3.10
C GLY A 204 -2.76 1.59 3.26
N LEU A 205 -3.87 0.85 3.13
CA LEU A 205 -3.85 -0.61 3.15
C LEU A 205 -2.99 -1.16 2.02
N TRP A 206 -3.11 -0.59 0.81
CA TRP A 206 -2.28 -0.98 -0.32
C TRP A 206 -0.79 -0.69 -0.08
N VAL A 207 -0.46 0.52 0.37
CA VAL A 207 0.93 0.92 0.64
C VAL A 207 1.58 -0.01 1.66
N TYR A 208 0.94 -0.23 2.80
CA TYR A 208 1.54 -1.03 3.87
C TYR A 208 1.55 -2.53 3.55
N GLY A 209 0.51 -3.02 2.86
CA GLY A 209 0.49 -4.41 2.40
C GLY A 209 1.64 -4.70 1.43
N LEU A 210 1.88 -3.78 0.48
CA LEU A 210 2.99 -3.89 -0.45
C LEU A 210 4.35 -3.74 0.25
N LEU A 211 4.49 -2.82 1.20
CA LEU A 211 5.73 -2.69 1.98
C LEU A 211 6.05 -3.98 2.73
N GLU A 212 5.07 -4.63 3.35
CA GLU A 212 5.30 -5.93 4.00
C GLU A 212 5.67 -7.03 2.99
N ALA A 213 5.06 -7.05 1.80
CA ALA A 213 5.45 -7.97 0.73
C ALA A 213 6.89 -7.72 0.25
N LEU A 214 7.31 -6.47 0.12
CA LEU A 214 8.69 -6.09 -0.22
C LEU A 214 9.68 -6.55 0.86
N LYS A 215 9.32 -6.48 2.14
CA LYS A 215 10.16 -6.94 3.25
C LYS A 215 10.35 -8.46 3.26
N SER A 216 9.39 -9.22 2.73
CA SER A 216 9.46 -10.68 2.69
C SER A 216 10.67 -11.18 1.89
N GLY A 217 11.29 -12.29 2.30
CA GLY A 217 12.42 -12.88 1.57
C GLY A 217 12.04 -13.59 0.27
N THR A 218 10.75 -13.70 -0.04
CA THR A 218 10.22 -14.47 -1.17
C THR A 218 9.40 -13.59 -2.11
N CYS A 219 8.94 -14.13 -3.23
CA CYS A 219 8.09 -13.42 -4.19
C CYS A 219 6.68 -14.04 -4.15
N PRO A 220 5.86 -13.70 -3.13
CA PRO A 220 4.54 -14.30 -2.97
C PRO A 220 3.68 -14.08 -4.22
N ARG A 221 2.81 -15.04 -4.54
CA ARG A 221 1.84 -14.89 -5.64
C ARG A 221 0.57 -14.26 -5.08
N TYR A 222 0.44 -12.94 -5.19
CA TYR A 222 -0.69 -12.24 -4.60
C TYR A 222 -1.29 -11.16 -5.49
N GLY A 223 -2.55 -10.86 -5.20
CA GLY A 223 -3.27 -9.69 -5.70
C GLY A 223 -3.66 -8.75 -4.56
N ALA A 224 -4.12 -7.57 -4.94
CA ALA A 224 -4.82 -6.63 -4.09
C ALA A 224 -6.28 -6.52 -4.56
N ASP A 225 -7.22 -6.64 -3.64
CA ASP A 225 -8.67 -6.70 -3.89
C ASP A 225 -9.40 -5.56 -3.16
N ALA A 226 -10.02 -4.68 -3.94
CA ALA A 226 -10.90 -3.65 -3.44
C ALA A 226 -12.29 -4.28 -3.31
N ASP A 227 -12.56 -4.81 -2.12
CA ASP A 227 -13.68 -5.69 -1.88
C ASP A 227 -15.00 -4.92 -1.68
N HIS A 228 -16.11 -5.53 -2.06
CA HIS A 228 -17.47 -4.98 -1.90
C HIS A 228 -17.60 -3.46 -2.13
N ILE A 229 -17.18 -3.00 -3.31
CA ILE A 229 -17.43 -1.62 -3.77
C ILE A 229 -18.93 -1.50 -4.08
N MET A 230 -19.68 -0.92 -3.15
CA MET A 230 -21.13 -0.78 -3.30
C MET A 230 -21.49 0.23 -4.39
N VAL A 231 -22.30 -0.21 -5.34
CA VAL A 231 -23.00 0.62 -6.31
C VAL A 231 -24.43 0.79 -5.82
N LYS A 232 -24.79 1.99 -5.38
CA LYS A 232 -26.12 2.29 -4.82
C LYS A 232 -27.03 3.01 -5.79
N ARG A 233 -28.35 2.85 -5.60
CA ARG A 233 -29.41 3.60 -6.33
C ARG A 233 -29.51 5.07 -5.92
N THR A 234 -28.83 5.49 -4.84
CA THR A 234 -28.85 6.90 -4.40
C THR A 234 -28.26 7.80 -5.49
N PRO A 235 -28.65 9.09 -5.56
CA PRO A 235 -28.20 10.01 -6.63
C PRO A 235 -26.67 10.07 -6.82
N ASP A 236 -25.92 9.81 -5.76
CA ASP A 236 -24.46 9.86 -5.71
C ASP A 236 -23.79 8.48 -5.63
N GLY A 237 -24.55 7.38 -5.66
CA GLY A 237 -24.05 6.03 -5.43
C GLY A 237 -22.99 5.59 -6.44
N LEU A 238 -23.20 5.90 -7.72
CA LEU A 238 -22.23 5.61 -8.78
C LEU A 238 -20.96 6.46 -8.65
N GLU A 239 -21.10 7.75 -8.34
CA GLU A 239 -19.94 8.64 -8.15
C GLU A 239 -19.11 8.22 -6.94
N ARG A 240 -19.74 7.76 -5.87
CA ARG A 240 -19.04 7.18 -4.72
C ARG A 240 -18.26 5.93 -5.10
N ALA A 241 -18.85 5.01 -5.86
CA ALA A 241 -18.15 3.82 -6.33
C ALA A 241 -16.92 4.18 -7.18
N LYS A 242 -17.03 5.19 -8.05
CA LYS A 242 -15.89 5.71 -8.84
C LYS A 242 -14.79 6.31 -7.97
N GLN A 243 -15.15 7.04 -6.91
CA GLN A 243 -14.17 7.57 -5.94
C GLN A 243 -13.39 6.43 -5.27
N VAL A 244 -14.07 5.35 -4.88
CA VAL A 244 -13.43 4.18 -4.27
C VAL A 244 -12.49 3.49 -5.27
N ILE A 245 -12.92 3.31 -6.52
CA ILE A 245 -12.05 2.78 -7.59
C ILE A 245 -10.82 3.66 -7.80
N THR A 246 -10.97 4.99 -7.71
CA THR A 246 -9.87 5.94 -7.84
C THR A 246 -8.89 5.86 -6.67
N ALA A 247 -9.40 5.75 -5.44
CA ALA A 247 -8.58 5.50 -4.24
C ALA A 247 -7.83 4.16 -4.37
N ALA A 248 -8.51 3.14 -4.88
CA ALA A 248 -7.98 1.80 -5.11
C ALA A 248 -7.27 1.62 -6.48
N ARG A 249 -6.84 2.68 -7.17
CA ARG A 249 -6.29 2.60 -8.55
C ARG A 249 -5.11 1.65 -8.77
N TYR A 250 -4.39 1.27 -7.71
CA TYR A 250 -3.28 0.32 -7.76
C TYR A 250 -3.66 -1.11 -7.36
N TYR A 251 -4.93 -1.35 -7.04
CA TYR A 251 -5.47 -2.68 -6.81
C TYR A 251 -5.57 -3.46 -8.12
N THR A 252 -5.61 -4.78 -8.01
CA THR A 252 -5.55 -5.71 -9.15
C THR A 252 -6.82 -6.52 -9.34
N PHE A 253 -7.75 -6.40 -8.40
CA PHE A 253 -9.06 -7.05 -8.41
C PHE A 253 -10.07 -6.10 -7.76
N PHE A 254 -11.27 -6.03 -8.33
CA PHE A 254 -12.33 -5.14 -7.88
C PHE A 254 -13.63 -5.95 -7.78
N THR A 255 -14.21 -5.96 -6.59
CA THR A 255 -15.48 -6.65 -6.35
C THR A 255 -16.58 -5.61 -6.29
N LEU A 256 -17.35 -5.48 -7.37
CA LEU A 256 -18.50 -4.55 -7.41
C LEU A 256 -19.72 -5.22 -6.77
N ASP A 257 -20.22 -4.60 -5.72
CA ASP A 257 -21.44 -5.03 -5.04
C ASP A 257 -22.63 -4.26 -5.62
N VAL A 258 -23.43 -4.97 -6.41
CA VAL A 258 -24.64 -4.45 -7.08
C VAL A 258 -25.93 -4.86 -6.37
N SER A 259 -25.85 -5.42 -5.16
CA SER A 259 -27.02 -5.91 -4.44
C SER A 259 -28.10 -4.83 -4.25
N ASP A 260 -27.71 -3.58 -3.98
CA ASP A 260 -28.64 -2.45 -3.80
C ASP A 260 -29.41 -2.08 -5.09
N ILE A 261 -28.86 -2.37 -6.28
CA ILE A 261 -29.50 -2.02 -7.55
C ILE A 261 -30.38 -3.14 -8.12
N LEU A 262 -30.35 -4.35 -7.56
CA LEU A 262 -31.20 -5.47 -8.00
C LEU A 262 -32.65 -5.28 -7.55
N ASP A 263 -33.60 -5.59 -8.43
CA ASP A 263 -35.03 -5.55 -8.11
C ASP A 263 -35.49 -6.90 -7.55
N TYR A 264 -35.37 -7.04 -6.23
CA TYR A 264 -35.83 -8.23 -5.51
C TYR A 264 -37.36 -8.40 -5.52
N GLY A 265 -38.12 -7.33 -5.78
CA GLY A 265 -39.58 -7.38 -5.92
C GLY A 265 -40.01 -8.06 -7.22
N ALA A 266 -39.29 -7.80 -8.31
CA ALA A 266 -39.50 -8.51 -9.58
C ALA A 266 -39.18 -10.01 -9.48
N MET A 267 -38.22 -10.40 -8.62
CA MET A 267 -37.87 -11.82 -8.40
C MET A 267 -38.93 -12.61 -7.62
N SER A 268 -39.78 -11.92 -6.85
CA SER A 268 -40.84 -12.55 -6.04
C SER A 268 -42.20 -12.59 -6.75
N ALA A 269 -42.36 -11.86 -7.87
CA ALA A 269 -43.59 -11.82 -8.65
C ALA A 269 -43.68 -12.88 -9.78
N GLY A 270 -42.64 -13.70 -9.96
CA GLY A 270 -42.57 -14.77 -10.97
C GLY A 270 -42.58 -16.19 -10.42
N GLY A 271 -42.91 -16.37 -9.12
CA GLY A 271 -43.03 -17.65 -8.44
C GLY A 271 -44.46 -17.98 -8.06
#